data_AF-A0A4R0JEJ2-F1
#
_entry.id   AF-A0A4R0JEJ2-F1
#
_cell.length_a   1.000
_cell.length_b   1.000
_cell.length_c   1.000
_cell.angle_alpha   90.00
_cell.angle_beta   90.00
_cell.angle_gamma   90.00
#
_symmetry.space_group_name_H-M   'P 1'
#
loop_
_entity.id
_entity.type
_entity.pdbx_description
1 polymer ?
#
loop_
_entity_poly.entity_id
_entity_poly.type
_entity_poly.pdbx_seq_one_letter_code
_entity_poly.pdbx_strand_id
1 'polypeptide(L)'
;MKTHDIDAAVRGLNPQQSADSVSDNAWSELADAVTADASTPVVHPLRRSQPSRRLALVAACTLLIAGVVAATVVNRPDQSQPQALSFTERGDKLIVRVVDPNADPKRYNAEFKKMGLDVTVLSVAVSPPWVGKMISFSGRNEKDMSQLRMLEPGEQCNGTLNASDPGCQEGVELPKNYDGKTEIQFGRVAKPGEMYVHTSSSATDKGEVLAGLTVKNKTIDQVLPLVRSRGVREIEYLTSDGPKHEPVKSPPGNWYVDDASTYAEGVVSLYVSPTPVK
;
A
#
# COMPACT_ATOMS: atom_id res chain seq x y z
N MET A 1 24.21 -26.66 -21.33
CA MET A 1 23.41 -25.41 -21.42
C MET A 1 24.25 -24.31 -20.79
N LYS A 2 24.70 -23.30 -21.56
CA LYS A 2 25.62 -22.26 -21.07
C LYS A 2 24.82 -21.15 -20.38
N THR A 3 24.91 -21.05 -19.07
CA THR A 3 24.36 -19.95 -18.28
C THR A 3 25.07 -18.66 -18.68
N HIS A 4 24.33 -17.60 -18.97
CA HIS A 4 24.92 -16.29 -19.25
C HIS A 4 25.35 -15.65 -17.94
N ASP A 5 26.60 -15.21 -17.90
CA ASP A 5 27.24 -14.56 -16.77
C ASP A 5 26.68 -13.13 -16.62
N ILE A 6 25.69 -12.97 -15.75
CA ILE A 6 25.05 -11.68 -15.46
C ILE A 6 26.08 -10.72 -14.83
N ASP A 7 27.10 -11.24 -14.14
CA ASP A 7 28.17 -10.45 -13.53
C ASP A 7 29.15 -9.88 -14.58
N ALA A 8 29.14 -10.41 -15.81
CA ALA A 8 29.83 -9.82 -16.95
C ALA A 8 29.06 -8.63 -17.55
N ALA A 9 27.72 -8.63 -17.48
CA ALA A 9 26.90 -7.52 -17.98
C ALA A 9 27.01 -6.28 -17.07
N VAL A 10 27.15 -6.47 -15.76
CA VAL A 10 27.25 -5.37 -14.78
C VAL A 10 28.63 -4.69 -14.81
N ARG A 11 29.70 -5.44 -15.11
CA ARG A 11 31.07 -4.89 -15.18
C ARG A 11 31.30 -3.89 -16.33
N GLY A 12 30.44 -3.88 -17.34
CA GLY A 12 30.51 -2.93 -18.47
C GLY A 12 29.82 -1.59 -18.22
N LEU A 13 29.02 -1.47 -17.15
CA LEU A 13 28.36 -0.23 -16.77
C LEU A 13 29.34 0.65 -15.98
N ASN A 14 30.26 1.28 -16.70
CA ASN A 14 31.04 2.37 -16.13
C ASN A 14 30.10 3.57 -15.97
N PRO A 15 29.81 4.06 -14.75
CA PRO A 15 29.07 5.31 -14.61
C PRO A 15 30.01 6.40 -15.11
N GLN A 16 29.82 6.84 -16.36
CA GLN A 16 30.33 8.14 -16.75
C GLN A 16 29.73 9.14 -15.77
N GLN A 17 30.57 9.62 -14.86
CA GLN A 17 30.37 10.85 -14.12
C GLN A 17 30.14 11.97 -15.13
N SER A 18 28.88 12.10 -15.56
CA SER A 18 28.38 13.32 -16.19
C SER A 18 27.94 14.16 -15.02
N ALA A 19 28.79 15.12 -14.64
CA ALA A 19 28.52 16.10 -13.61
C ALA A 19 27.52 17.15 -14.13
N ASP A 20 26.37 16.71 -14.62
CA ASP A 20 25.23 17.58 -14.86
C ASP A 20 24.31 17.45 -13.66
N SER A 21 24.51 18.33 -12.69
CA SER A 21 23.55 18.55 -11.62
C SER A 21 22.21 18.88 -12.27
N VAL A 22 21.20 18.05 -12.00
CA VAL A 22 19.80 18.35 -12.31
C VAL A 22 19.51 19.71 -11.68
N SER A 23 19.27 20.72 -12.52
CA SER A 23 19.01 22.07 -12.04
C SER A 23 17.63 22.12 -11.37
N ASP A 24 17.46 22.97 -10.35
CA ASP A 24 16.23 23.04 -9.55
C ASP A 24 14.97 23.33 -10.38
N ASN A 25 15.13 23.89 -11.58
CA ASN A 25 14.09 24.16 -12.56
C ASN A 25 13.72 22.96 -13.44
N ALA A 26 14.50 21.88 -13.50
CA ALA A 26 14.20 20.70 -14.32
C ALA A 26 12.92 19.99 -13.86
N TRP A 27 12.62 20.02 -12.56
CA TRP A 27 11.39 19.47 -12.01
C TRP A 27 10.15 20.30 -12.35
N SER A 28 10.31 21.62 -12.49
CA SER A 28 9.21 22.51 -12.93
C SER A 28 8.96 22.37 -14.43
N GLU A 29 10.01 22.28 -15.25
CA GLU A 29 9.86 22.06 -16.69
C GLU A 29 9.21 20.71 -17.02
N LEU A 30 9.50 19.67 -16.23
CA LEU A 30 8.83 18.37 -16.38
C LEU A 30 7.35 18.44 -15.96
N ALA A 31 7.04 19.18 -14.89
CA ALA A 31 5.66 19.37 -14.43
C ALA A 31 4.82 20.19 -15.42
N ASP A 32 5.41 21.23 -16.02
CA ASP A 32 4.78 22.04 -17.06
C ASP A 32 4.58 21.23 -18.35
N ALA A 33 5.53 20.37 -18.73
CA ALA A 33 5.39 19.49 -19.89
C ALA A 33 4.29 18.44 -19.69
N VAL A 34 4.10 17.91 -18.48
CA VAL A 34 3.04 16.95 -18.15
C VAL A 34 1.65 17.60 -18.11
N THR A 35 1.56 18.86 -17.70
CA THR A 35 0.28 19.60 -17.64
C THR A 35 -0.11 20.23 -18.97
N ALA A 36 0.85 20.53 -19.86
CA ALA A 36 0.59 21.10 -21.17
C ALA A 36 0.02 20.12 -22.20
N ASP A 37 0.12 18.80 -21.99
CA ASP A 37 -0.32 17.79 -22.97
C ASP A 37 -1.80 17.37 -22.85
N ALA A 38 -2.60 18.13 -22.09
CA ALA A 38 -4.03 17.92 -21.93
C ALA A 38 -4.86 19.00 -22.65
N SER A 39 -4.70 19.13 -23.97
CA SER A 39 -5.70 19.76 -24.87
C SER A 39 -5.34 19.55 -26.34
N THR A 40 -5.74 18.40 -26.92
CA THR A 40 -5.90 18.32 -28.37
C THR A 40 -7.28 18.87 -28.73
N PRO A 41 -7.40 19.98 -29.48
CA PRO A 41 -8.69 20.39 -30.02
C PRO A 41 -9.09 19.44 -31.15
N VAL A 42 -10.31 18.91 -31.07
CA VAL A 42 -10.97 18.16 -32.13
C VAL A 42 -11.21 19.10 -33.31
N VAL A 43 -10.43 18.94 -34.39
CA VAL A 43 -10.69 19.63 -35.66
C VAL A 43 -11.55 18.72 -36.55
N HIS A 44 -12.76 19.17 -36.84
CA HIS A 44 -13.68 18.53 -37.79
C HIS A 44 -13.10 18.56 -39.23
N PRO A 45 -13.23 17.47 -40.02
CA PRO A 45 -12.75 17.46 -41.39
C PRO A 45 -13.68 18.26 -42.31
N LEU A 46 -13.18 19.35 -42.89
CA LEU A 46 -13.87 20.05 -43.99
C LEU A 46 -13.45 19.49 -45.36
N ARG A 47 -14.50 19.10 -46.09
CA ARG A 47 -14.70 18.79 -47.51
C ARG A 47 -13.62 19.21 -48.54
N ARG A 48 -13.06 18.18 -49.19
CA ARG A 48 -12.75 17.96 -50.62
C ARG A 48 -12.87 19.17 -51.60
N SER A 49 -11.73 19.54 -52.20
CA SER A 49 -11.64 20.07 -53.58
C SER A 49 -10.24 19.73 -54.16
N GLN A 50 -10.22 19.27 -55.41
CA GLN A 50 -9.07 18.94 -56.27
C GLN A 50 -9.16 19.81 -57.54
N PRO A 51 -8.22 19.81 -58.51
CA PRO A 51 -6.78 19.49 -58.51
C PRO A 51 -5.95 20.51 -59.34
N SER A 52 -4.61 20.48 -59.25
CA SER A 52 -3.78 20.82 -60.43
C SER A 52 -2.39 20.17 -60.35
N ARG A 53 -2.10 19.40 -61.39
CA ARG A 53 -0.83 18.72 -61.67
C ARG A 53 0.22 19.73 -62.13
N ARG A 54 1.49 19.58 -61.68
CA ARG A 54 2.68 19.22 -62.49
C ARG A 54 4.02 19.57 -61.80
N LEU A 55 4.88 18.53 -61.71
CA LEU A 55 6.37 18.47 -61.83
C LEU A 55 7.24 19.32 -60.87
N ALA A 56 8.38 18.88 -60.33
CA ALA A 56 9.18 17.67 -60.43
C ALA A 56 10.21 17.61 -59.27
N LEU A 57 10.60 16.39 -58.90
CA LEU A 57 11.87 15.85 -58.38
C LEU A 57 12.85 16.69 -57.51
N VAL A 58 13.59 15.92 -56.68
CA VAL A 58 14.72 16.21 -55.77
C VAL A 58 14.22 16.33 -54.31
N ALA A 59 14.61 15.51 -53.33
CA ALA A 59 15.77 14.64 -53.17
C ALA A 59 15.40 13.33 -52.44
N ALA A 60 16.18 12.30 -52.73
CA ALA A 60 16.20 11.03 -52.03
C ALA A 60 16.82 11.16 -50.62
N CYS A 61 16.52 10.15 -49.80
CA CYS A 61 17.21 9.76 -48.56
C CYS A 61 16.84 10.48 -47.25
N THR A 62 15.67 10.15 -46.70
CA THR A 62 15.56 9.88 -45.26
C THR A 62 14.75 8.61 -45.01
N LEU A 63 15.52 7.57 -44.74
CA LEU A 63 15.24 6.28 -44.13
C LEU A 63 13.94 6.17 -43.33
N LEU A 64 13.07 5.28 -43.80
CA LEU A 64 12.45 4.17 -43.07
C LEU A 64 12.72 4.08 -41.55
N ILE A 65 12.14 4.96 -40.73
CA ILE A 65 11.83 4.67 -39.31
C ILE A 65 10.52 5.40 -38.91
N ALA A 66 9.42 5.10 -39.61
CA ALA A 66 8.09 5.59 -39.18
C ALA A 66 6.99 4.52 -39.31
N GLY A 67 7.38 3.25 -39.50
CA GLY A 67 6.44 2.15 -39.80
C GLY A 67 6.41 1.01 -38.78
N VAL A 68 7.16 1.08 -37.68
CA VAL A 68 7.23 -0.03 -36.68
C VAL A 68 6.75 0.37 -35.28
N VAL A 69 6.52 1.66 -35.00
CA VAL A 69 6.08 2.09 -33.65
C VAL A 69 4.55 2.23 -33.52
N ALA A 70 3.80 2.26 -34.63
CA ALA A 70 2.35 2.45 -34.59
C ALA A 70 1.51 1.15 -34.69
N ALA A 71 2.15 -0.03 -34.69
CA ALA A 71 1.45 -1.32 -34.90
C ALA A 71 1.61 -2.33 -33.75
N THR A 72 2.02 -1.90 -32.55
CA THR A 72 2.10 -2.78 -31.36
C THR A 72 1.29 -2.30 -30.16
N VAL A 73 0.57 -1.18 -30.27
CA VAL A 73 -0.32 -0.66 -29.21
C VAL A 73 -1.76 -1.19 -29.33
N VAL A 74 -2.00 -2.18 -30.19
CA VAL A 74 -3.30 -2.85 -30.29
C VAL A 74 -3.10 -4.35 -30.02
N ASN A 75 -3.60 -4.80 -28.87
CA ASN A 75 -3.69 -6.19 -28.42
C ASN A 75 -2.36 -6.94 -28.16
N ARG A 76 -1.78 -6.69 -26.99
CA ARG A 76 -1.15 -7.77 -26.21
C ARG A 76 -1.93 -7.97 -24.92
N PRO A 77 -2.88 -8.94 -24.87
CA PRO A 77 -3.29 -9.46 -23.57
C PRO A 77 -2.05 -10.12 -22.96
N ASP A 78 -1.80 -9.89 -21.68
CA ASP A 78 -0.71 -10.50 -20.90
C ASP A 78 0.66 -9.77 -20.88
N GLN A 79 0.67 -8.42 -20.87
CA GLN A 79 1.73 -7.73 -20.12
C GLN A 79 1.46 -7.98 -18.63
N SER A 80 2.08 -9.04 -18.12
CA SER A 80 2.02 -9.52 -16.74
C SER A 80 2.15 -8.36 -15.75
N GLN A 81 1.06 -8.03 -15.05
CA GLN A 81 1.13 -7.15 -13.89
C GLN A 81 2.20 -7.68 -12.92
N PRO A 82 2.99 -6.83 -12.26
CA PRO A 82 4.02 -7.26 -11.30
C PRO A 82 3.37 -8.09 -10.19
N GLN A 83 3.92 -9.28 -9.86
CA GLN A 83 3.33 -10.25 -8.93
C GLN A 83 2.94 -9.62 -7.60
N ALA A 84 1.79 -10.03 -7.03
CA ALA A 84 1.36 -9.55 -5.71
C ALA A 84 2.12 -10.26 -4.58
N LEU A 85 2.55 -11.49 -4.83
CA LEU A 85 3.32 -12.33 -3.91
C LEU A 85 4.67 -12.70 -4.49
N SER A 86 5.65 -12.83 -3.60
CA SER A 86 6.90 -13.53 -3.89
C SER A 86 6.91 -14.86 -3.17
N PHE A 87 7.39 -15.88 -3.86
CA PHE A 87 7.57 -17.23 -3.34
C PHE A 87 9.05 -17.55 -3.35
N THR A 88 9.63 -17.82 -2.19
CA THR A 88 11.04 -18.21 -2.05
C THR A 88 11.13 -19.58 -1.41
N GLU A 89 11.70 -20.54 -2.11
CA GLU A 89 11.98 -21.85 -1.56
C GLU A 89 13.30 -21.87 -0.79
N ARG A 90 13.28 -22.37 0.45
CA ARG A 90 14.48 -22.57 1.28
C ARG A 90 14.41 -23.94 1.98
N GLY A 91 15.16 -24.91 1.46
CA GLY A 91 15.14 -26.28 2.00
C GLY A 91 13.75 -26.93 1.90
N ASP A 92 13.18 -27.31 3.04
CA ASP A 92 11.82 -27.85 3.19
C ASP A 92 10.75 -26.76 3.41
N LYS A 93 11.16 -25.49 3.46
CA LYS A 93 10.27 -24.34 3.68
C LYS A 93 9.99 -23.59 2.39
N LEU A 94 8.80 -22.99 2.39
CA LEU A 94 8.34 -22.02 1.43
C LEU A 94 8.05 -20.73 2.18
N ILE A 95 8.74 -19.67 1.78
CA ILE A 95 8.54 -18.32 2.28
C ILE A 95 7.66 -17.58 1.28
N VAL A 96 6.56 -17.02 1.77
CA VAL A 96 5.66 -16.18 0.98
C VAL A 96 5.67 -14.77 1.54
N ARG A 97 5.97 -13.79 0.68
CA ARG A 97 5.91 -12.37 1.07
C ARG A 97 4.99 -11.59 0.16
N VAL A 98 4.40 -10.57 0.74
CA VAL A 98 3.60 -9.59 0.02
C VAL A 98 4.53 -8.58 -0.64
N VAL A 99 4.41 -8.44 -1.95
CA VAL A 99 5.19 -7.50 -2.77
C VAL A 99 4.35 -6.27 -3.09
N ASP A 100 3.06 -6.48 -3.40
CA ASP A 100 2.10 -5.40 -3.62
C ASP A 100 0.98 -5.48 -2.59
N PRO A 101 1.10 -4.79 -1.45
CA PRO A 101 0.12 -4.86 -0.37
C PRO A 101 -1.28 -4.36 -0.75
N ASN A 102 -1.40 -3.62 -1.86
CA ASN A 102 -2.65 -3.05 -2.34
C ASN A 102 -3.30 -3.86 -3.47
N ALA A 103 -2.74 -5.04 -3.82
CA ALA A 103 -3.32 -5.92 -4.82
C ALA A 103 -4.73 -6.42 -4.43
N ASP A 104 -5.56 -6.73 -5.42
CA ASP A 104 -6.88 -7.33 -5.20
C ASP A 104 -6.74 -8.71 -4.51
N PRO A 105 -7.47 -9.00 -3.41
CA PRO A 105 -7.54 -10.32 -2.77
C PRO A 105 -7.67 -11.50 -3.74
N LYS A 106 -8.45 -11.35 -4.82
CA LYS A 106 -8.61 -12.39 -5.86
C LYS A 106 -7.30 -12.72 -6.56
N ARG A 107 -6.43 -11.72 -6.73
CA ARG A 107 -5.12 -11.89 -7.33
C ARG A 107 -4.20 -12.70 -6.43
N TYR A 108 -4.14 -12.36 -5.15
CA TYR A 108 -3.40 -13.15 -4.16
C TYR A 108 -3.85 -14.62 -4.15
N ASN A 109 -5.16 -14.85 -4.08
CA ASN A 109 -5.75 -16.18 -4.07
C ASN A 109 -5.42 -16.97 -5.35
N ALA A 110 -5.39 -16.31 -6.51
CA ALA A 110 -4.99 -16.93 -7.76
C ALA A 110 -3.50 -17.31 -7.77
N GLU A 111 -2.63 -16.48 -7.20
CA GLU A 111 -1.19 -16.76 -7.09
C GLU A 111 -0.90 -17.90 -6.11
N PHE A 112 -1.55 -17.95 -4.93
CA PHE A 112 -1.48 -19.09 -4.02
C PHE A 112 -1.97 -20.40 -4.65
N LYS A 113 -3.11 -20.36 -5.35
CA LYS A 113 -3.68 -21.53 -6.02
C LYS A 113 -2.77 -22.08 -7.11
N LYS A 114 -2.06 -21.21 -7.85
CA LYS A 114 -1.05 -21.64 -8.84
C LYS A 114 0.11 -22.41 -8.19
N MET A 115 0.41 -22.13 -6.93
CA MET A 115 1.41 -22.85 -6.13
C MET A 115 0.86 -24.10 -5.44
N GLY A 116 -0.41 -24.46 -5.68
CA GLY A 116 -1.06 -25.62 -5.05
C GLY A 116 -1.41 -25.42 -3.58
N LEU A 117 -1.40 -24.18 -3.08
CA LEU A 117 -1.69 -23.85 -1.69
C LEU A 117 -3.16 -23.48 -1.51
N ASP A 118 -3.81 -24.03 -0.49
CA ASP A 118 -5.17 -23.67 -0.07
C ASP A 118 -5.13 -22.53 0.94
N VAL A 119 -4.78 -21.34 0.44
CA VAL A 119 -4.71 -20.09 1.22
C VAL A 119 -5.78 -19.15 0.72
N THR A 120 -6.60 -18.65 1.65
CA THR A 120 -7.59 -17.60 1.40
C THR A 120 -7.08 -16.28 1.95
N VAL A 121 -7.07 -15.27 1.10
CA VAL A 121 -6.70 -13.90 1.44
C VAL A 121 -7.95 -13.04 1.47
N LEU A 122 -8.12 -12.32 2.57
CA LEU A 122 -9.21 -11.37 2.79
C LEU A 122 -8.65 -9.95 2.97
N SER A 123 -9.37 -8.96 2.47
CA SER A 123 -9.09 -7.55 2.78
C SER A 123 -10.07 -7.02 3.83
N VAL A 124 -9.57 -6.61 4.99
CA VAL A 124 -10.35 -6.09 6.11
C VAL A 124 -10.15 -4.59 6.27
N ALA A 125 -11.19 -3.87 6.68
CA ALA A 125 -11.09 -2.44 6.97
C ALA A 125 -10.22 -2.22 8.21
N VAL A 126 -9.26 -1.29 8.14
CA VAL A 126 -8.33 -0.99 9.25
C VAL A 126 -8.09 0.50 9.38
N SER A 127 -7.52 0.93 10.51
CA SER A 127 -7.07 2.31 10.67
C SER A 127 -5.88 2.64 9.75
N PRO A 128 -5.61 3.92 9.45
CA PRO A 128 -4.61 4.34 8.47
C PRO A 128 -3.21 3.70 8.60
N PRO A 129 -2.59 3.54 9.79
CA PRO A 129 -1.24 2.98 9.89
C PRO A 129 -1.12 1.48 9.56
N TRP A 130 -2.27 0.80 9.35
CA TRP A 130 -2.35 -0.64 9.07
C TRP A 130 -2.75 -0.96 7.63
N VAL A 131 -3.03 0.06 6.81
CA VAL A 131 -3.33 -0.15 5.39
C VAL A 131 -2.14 -0.79 4.70
N GLY A 132 -2.40 -1.87 3.96
CA GLY A 132 -1.40 -2.65 3.26
C GLY A 132 -0.56 -3.59 4.14
N LYS A 133 -0.85 -3.71 5.44
CA LYS A 133 -0.14 -4.63 6.33
C LYS A 133 -0.88 -5.95 6.52
N MET A 134 -0.15 -6.99 6.90
CA MET A 134 -0.75 -8.23 7.35
C MET A 134 -1.33 -8.01 8.74
N ILE A 135 -2.62 -8.28 8.90
CA ILE A 135 -3.35 -8.05 10.15
C ILE A 135 -3.38 -9.31 10.99
N SER A 136 -3.64 -10.44 10.35
CA SER A 136 -3.69 -11.73 11.01
C SER A 136 -3.50 -12.85 10.00
N PHE A 137 -3.13 -14.02 10.53
CA PHE A 137 -3.24 -15.28 9.82
C PHE A 137 -3.86 -16.31 10.76
N SER A 138 -4.59 -17.26 10.19
CA SER A 138 -5.23 -18.33 10.94
C SER A 138 -5.24 -19.62 10.13
N GLY A 139 -5.16 -20.75 10.82
CA GLY A 139 -5.33 -22.08 10.26
C GLY A 139 -6.67 -22.65 10.70
N ARG A 140 -7.18 -23.64 9.96
CA ARG A 140 -8.47 -24.29 10.28
C ARG A 140 -8.49 -24.95 11.68
N ASN A 141 -7.34 -25.36 12.16
CA ASN A 141 -7.13 -26.05 13.43
C ASN A 141 -5.69 -25.81 13.93
N GLU A 142 -5.39 -26.29 15.13
CA GLU A 142 -4.07 -26.13 15.77
C GLU A 142 -2.92 -26.80 14.98
N LYS A 143 -3.20 -27.92 14.29
CA LYS A 143 -2.21 -28.56 13.42
C LYS A 143 -1.87 -27.68 12.22
N ASP A 144 -2.87 -27.08 11.58
CA ASP A 144 -2.65 -26.16 10.45
C ASP A 144 -1.88 -24.92 10.94
N MET A 145 -2.22 -24.38 12.11
CA MET A 145 -1.54 -23.23 12.70
C MET A 145 -0.09 -23.48 13.10
N SER A 146 0.20 -24.63 13.73
CA SER A 146 1.56 -24.94 14.21
C SER A 146 2.59 -25.15 13.08
N GLN A 147 2.13 -25.27 11.84
CA GLN A 147 2.98 -25.35 10.65
C GLN A 147 3.31 -23.98 10.04
N LEU A 148 2.63 -22.92 10.47
CA LEU A 148 2.78 -21.57 9.95
C LEU A 148 3.62 -20.73 10.90
N ARG A 149 4.47 -19.89 10.34
CA ARG A 149 5.25 -18.93 11.12
C ARG A 149 5.22 -17.58 10.44
N MET A 150 4.87 -16.54 11.20
CA MET A 150 4.95 -15.17 10.72
C MET A 150 6.41 -14.75 10.64
N LEU A 151 6.75 -14.03 9.58
CA LEU A 151 8.06 -13.44 9.36
C LEU A 151 7.95 -11.94 9.58
N GLU A 152 8.80 -11.41 10.45
CA GLU A 152 8.92 -9.97 10.63
C GLU A 152 9.63 -9.31 9.42
N PRO A 153 9.47 -7.99 9.21
CA PRO A 153 10.27 -7.26 8.23
C PRO A 153 11.78 -7.50 8.45
N GLY A 154 12.53 -7.78 7.39
CA GLY A 154 13.97 -8.05 7.47
C GLY A 154 14.35 -9.52 7.68
N GLU A 155 13.45 -10.34 8.21
CA GLU A 155 13.77 -11.72 8.56
C GLU A 155 13.94 -12.59 7.30
N GLN A 156 14.89 -13.53 7.26
CA GLN A 156 15.03 -14.52 6.17
C GLN A 156 15.00 -13.98 4.73
N CYS A 157 15.45 -12.74 4.51
CA CYS A 157 15.46 -12.16 3.18
C CYS A 157 16.63 -12.65 2.33
N ASN A 158 16.49 -12.53 1.01
CA ASN A 158 17.52 -12.95 0.05
C ASN A 158 18.56 -11.82 -0.11
N GLY A 159 19.84 -12.20 -0.14
CA GLY A 159 20.93 -11.27 -0.49
C GLY A 159 21.10 -10.12 0.51
N THR A 160 21.13 -8.89 -0.02
CA THR A 160 21.36 -7.65 0.74
C THR A 160 20.07 -6.95 1.18
N LEU A 161 18.90 -7.56 0.93
CA LEU A 161 17.61 -6.98 1.32
C LEU A 161 17.46 -6.95 2.84
N ASN A 162 16.84 -5.89 3.35
CA ASN A 162 16.59 -5.65 4.77
C ASN A 162 15.14 -5.17 5.01
N ALA A 163 14.79 -4.89 6.27
CA ALA A 163 13.45 -4.50 6.69
C ALA A 163 12.87 -3.25 6.00
N SER A 164 13.69 -2.46 5.31
CA SER A 164 13.24 -1.28 4.55
C SER A 164 12.89 -1.61 3.09
N ASP A 165 13.28 -2.78 2.60
CA ASP A 165 13.05 -3.17 1.21
C ASP A 165 11.63 -3.73 1.03
N PRO A 166 10.87 -3.30 0.00
CA PRO A 166 9.51 -3.79 -0.26
C PRO A 166 9.43 -5.32 -0.40
N GLY A 167 10.46 -5.96 -0.95
CA GLY A 167 10.54 -7.42 -1.09
C GLY A 167 10.88 -8.18 0.20
N CYS A 168 11.06 -7.48 1.32
CA CYS A 168 11.51 -8.00 2.60
C CYS A 168 10.63 -7.50 3.76
N GLN A 169 9.39 -7.13 3.45
CA GLN A 169 8.34 -6.83 4.43
C GLN A 169 7.75 -8.12 5.02
N GLU A 170 6.73 -8.00 5.88
CA GLU A 170 6.01 -9.11 6.52
C GLU A 170 5.71 -10.28 5.56
N GLY A 171 5.77 -11.50 6.08
CA GLY A 171 5.53 -12.71 5.31
C GLY A 171 5.11 -13.90 6.15
N VAL A 172 4.87 -15.04 5.49
CA VAL A 172 4.54 -16.31 6.11
C VAL A 172 5.53 -17.37 5.63
N GLU A 173 6.10 -18.12 6.57
CA GLU A 173 6.82 -19.35 6.33
C GLU A 173 5.89 -20.54 6.55
N LEU A 174 5.89 -21.47 5.60
CA LEU A 174 5.14 -22.72 5.66
C LEU A 174 5.98 -23.88 5.08
N PRO A 175 5.70 -25.15 5.42
CA PRO A 175 6.36 -26.28 4.77
C PRO A 175 6.00 -26.35 3.28
N LYS A 176 6.92 -26.80 2.42
CA LYS A 176 6.67 -26.93 0.97
C LYS A 176 5.49 -27.86 0.62
N ASN A 177 5.26 -28.86 1.45
CA ASN A 177 4.17 -29.83 1.32
C ASN A 177 2.96 -29.46 2.19
N TYR A 178 2.76 -28.17 2.48
CA TYR A 178 1.63 -27.70 3.27
C TYR A 178 0.30 -28.12 2.62
N ASP A 179 -0.48 -28.91 3.36
CA ASP A 179 -1.78 -29.45 2.97
C ASP A 179 -2.94 -28.87 3.82
N GLY A 180 -2.61 -27.94 4.72
CA GLY A 180 -3.57 -27.26 5.58
C GLY A 180 -4.37 -26.19 4.84
N LYS A 181 -5.31 -25.57 5.56
CA LYS A 181 -6.00 -24.37 5.09
C LYS A 181 -5.65 -23.17 5.95
N THR A 182 -5.26 -22.09 5.29
CA THR A 182 -4.91 -20.82 5.95
C THR A 182 -5.80 -19.69 5.45
N GLU A 183 -6.21 -18.83 6.37
CA GLU A 183 -6.73 -17.51 6.06
C GLU A 183 -5.68 -16.45 6.43
N ILE A 184 -5.42 -15.49 5.54
CA ILE A 184 -4.58 -14.33 5.78
C ILE A 184 -5.43 -13.08 5.58
N GLN A 185 -5.37 -12.14 6.52
CA GLN A 185 -6.07 -10.87 6.44
C GLN A 185 -5.09 -9.72 6.18
N PHE A 186 -5.37 -8.92 5.16
CA PHE A 186 -4.66 -7.67 4.89
C PHE A 186 -5.52 -6.45 5.19
N GLY A 187 -4.88 -5.41 5.68
CA GLY A 187 -5.52 -4.13 5.93
C GLY A 187 -5.78 -3.41 4.61
N ARG A 188 -7.02 -2.99 4.40
CA ARG A 188 -7.39 -2.03 3.35
C ARG A 188 -7.95 -0.76 3.98
N VAL A 189 -7.96 0.31 3.20
CA VAL A 189 -8.69 1.53 3.56
C VAL A 189 -10.15 1.17 3.84
N ALA A 190 -10.67 1.65 4.98
CA ALA A 190 -12.07 1.52 5.31
C ALA A 190 -12.92 2.37 4.37
N LYS A 191 -14.09 1.87 3.99
CA LYS A 191 -15.10 2.66 3.29
C LYS A 191 -15.87 3.50 4.32
N PRO A 192 -16.51 4.61 3.88
CA PRO A 192 -17.36 5.39 4.77
C PRO A 192 -18.40 4.51 5.47
N GLY A 193 -18.41 4.55 6.82
CA GLY A 193 -19.31 3.78 7.67
C GLY A 193 -18.84 2.36 8.05
N GLU A 194 -17.70 1.89 7.56
CA GLU A 194 -17.12 0.62 8.04
C GLU A 194 -16.39 0.81 9.37
N MET A 195 -16.53 -0.19 10.25
CA MET A 195 -15.71 -0.29 11.46
C MET A 195 -14.35 -0.94 11.12
N TYR A 196 -13.31 -0.48 11.81
CA TYR A 196 -11.98 -1.07 11.74
C TYR A 196 -11.98 -2.43 12.45
N VAL A 197 -11.40 -3.42 11.79
CA VAL A 197 -11.10 -4.74 12.38
C VAL A 197 -9.81 -4.67 13.20
N HIS A 198 -8.91 -3.74 12.86
CA HIS A 198 -7.64 -3.57 13.53
C HIS A 198 -7.23 -2.10 13.58
N THR A 199 -6.68 -1.70 14.73
CA THR A 199 -6.21 -0.34 15.03
C THR A 199 -4.96 -0.41 15.89
N SER A 200 -4.26 0.71 16.03
CA SER A 200 -3.23 0.85 17.07
C SER A 200 -3.86 0.84 18.47
N SER A 201 -3.02 0.75 19.50
CA SER A 201 -3.47 0.72 20.89
C SER A 201 -4.12 2.02 21.32
N SER A 202 -3.61 3.17 20.86
CA SER A 202 -4.16 4.50 21.12
C SER A 202 -4.40 5.25 19.82
N ALA A 203 -5.47 6.04 19.78
CA ALA A 203 -5.74 6.98 18.68
C ALA A 203 -4.67 8.08 18.57
N THR A 204 -3.80 8.24 19.58
CA THR A 204 -2.67 9.18 19.57
C THR A 204 -1.37 8.57 19.04
N ASP A 205 -1.36 7.27 18.75
CA ASP A 205 -0.21 6.57 18.19
C ASP A 205 0.16 7.11 16.80
N LYS A 206 1.41 6.87 16.38
CA LYS A 206 1.93 7.37 15.11
C LYS A 206 1.06 6.88 13.94
N GLY A 207 0.54 7.83 13.17
CA GLY A 207 -0.28 7.56 11.99
C GLY A 207 -1.78 7.45 12.27
N GLU A 208 -2.20 7.39 13.54
CA GLU A 208 -3.61 7.42 13.92
C GLU A 208 -4.21 8.84 13.88
N VAL A 209 -5.53 8.94 13.98
CA VAL A 209 -6.28 10.19 13.78
C VAL A 209 -5.86 11.33 14.73
N LEU A 210 -5.44 11.02 15.96
CA LEU A 210 -4.97 11.99 16.95
C LEU A 210 -3.43 12.00 17.08
N ALA A 211 -2.70 11.43 16.12
CA ALA A 211 -1.25 11.34 16.17
C ALA A 211 -0.59 12.68 16.55
N GLY A 212 0.30 12.63 17.55
CA GLY A 212 1.04 13.77 18.06
C GLY A 212 0.27 14.67 19.04
N LEU A 213 -0.98 14.36 19.40
CA LEU A 213 -1.69 15.03 20.48
C LEU A 213 -1.38 14.37 21.83
N THR A 214 -1.21 15.18 22.87
CA THR A 214 -1.16 14.68 24.25
C THR A 214 -2.52 14.88 24.90
N VAL A 215 -3.26 13.79 25.10
CA VAL A 215 -4.59 13.82 25.72
C VAL A 215 -4.57 13.41 27.19
N LYS A 216 -3.62 12.54 27.57
CA LYS A 216 -3.51 12.02 28.93
C LYS A 216 -3.38 13.14 29.97
N ASN A 217 -4.18 13.05 31.02
CA ASN A 217 -4.28 14.02 32.12
C ASN A 217 -4.64 15.46 31.71
N LYS A 218 -5.18 15.66 30.50
CA LYS A 218 -5.79 16.92 30.08
C LYS A 218 -7.29 16.88 30.32
N THR A 219 -7.90 18.04 30.52
CA THR A 219 -9.36 18.09 30.69
C THR A 219 -10.07 17.91 29.34
N ILE A 220 -11.32 17.45 29.37
CA ILE A 220 -12.16 17.36 28.17
C ILE A 220 -12.22 18.71 27.44
N ASP A 221 -12.37 19.82 28.17
CA ASP A 221 -12.41 21.17 27.59
C ASP A 221 -11.11 21.54 26.86
N GLN A 222 -9.96 21.03 27.30
CA GLN A 222 -8.67 21.24 26.65
C GLN A 222 -8.50 20.35 25.41
N VAL A 223 -8.96 19.10 25.48
CA VAL A 223 -8.76 18.08 24.44
C VAL A 223 -9.77 18.23 23.31
N LEU A 224 -11.02 18.52 23.62
CA LEU A 224 -12.13 18.50 22.68
C LEU A 224 -11.90 19.39 21.44
N PRO A 225 -11.43 20.65 21.56
CA PRO A 225 -11.12 21.48 20.39
C PRO A 225 -10.03 20.89 19.50
N LEU A 226 -9.02 20.24 20.10
CA LEU A 226 -7.92 19.60 19.38
C LEU A 226 -8.38 18.34 18.65
N VAL A 227 -9.24 17.53 19.28
CA VAL A 227 -9.84 16.35 18.64
C VAL A 227 -10.70 16.76 17.45
N ARG A 228 -11.53 17.81 17.61
CA ARG A 228 -12.38 18.33 16.53
C ARG A 228 -11.57 18.91 15.36
N SER A 229 -10.43 19.55 15.64
CA SER A 229 -9.56 20.08 14.57
C SER A 229 -8.92 18.99 13.71
N ARG A 230 -8.89 17.73 14.17
CA ARG A 230 -8.47 16.55 13.40
C ARG A 230 -9.58 15.94 12.54
N GLY A 231 -10.73 16.60 12.40
CA GLY A 231 -11.85 16.11 11.59
C GLY A 231 -12.69 15.02 12.26
N VAL A 232 -12.54 14.83 13.57
CA VAL A 232 -13.37 13.90 14.35
C VAL A 232 -14.79 14.44 14.47
N ARG A 233 -15.76 13.66 13.99
CA ARG A 233 -17.18 14.03 13.90
C ARG A 233 -17.99 13.45 15.05
N GLU A 234 -17.58 12.31 15.57
CA GLU A 234 -18.27 11.62 16.66
C GLU A 234 -17.29 11.33 17.79
N ILE A 235 -17.72 11.66 19.01
CA ILE A 235 -16.93 11.44 20.22
C ILE A 235 -17.80 10.68 21.21
N GLU A 236 -17.31 9.52 21.59
CA GLU A 236 -17.86 8.73 22.68
C GLU A 236 -17.02 8.96 23.93
N TYR A 237 -17.66 8.96 25.10
CA TYR A 237 -16.96 9.04 26.38
C TYR A 237 -17.18 7.75 27.13
N LEU A 238 -16.10 7.14 27.59
CA LEU A 238 -16.11 5.89 28.34
C LEU A 238 -15.41 6.10 29.68
N THR A 239 -15.79 5.38 30.73
CA THR A 239 -15.04 5.45 32.00
C THR A 239 -13.63 4.88 31.81
N SER A 240 -12.60 5.55 32.35
CA SER A 240 -11.23 5.01 32.32
C SER A 240 -11.06 3.77 33.20
N ASP A 241 -11.86 3.63 34.25
CA ASP A 241 -11.80 2.55 35.20
C ASP A 241 -12.80 1.41 34.91
N GLY A 242 -12.45 0.23 35.44
CA GLY A 242 -13.26 -0.98 35.33
C GLY A 242 -13.02 -1.75 34.03
N PRO A 243 -13.33 -3.07 34.02
CA PRO A 243 -13.04 -3.94 32.88
C PRO A 243 -13.93 -3.69 31.65
N LYS A 244 -14.94 -2.81 31.77
CA LYS A 244 -15.97 -2.61 30.74
C LYS A 244 -15.98 -1.22 30.11
N HIS A 245 -15.26 -0.25 30.67
CA HIS A 245 -15.24 1.14 30.19
C HIS A 245 -16.65 1.65 29.86
N GLU A 246 -17.49 1.84 30.89
CA GLU A 246 -18.92 2.09 30.71
C GLU A 246 -19.17 3.45 30.01
N PRO A 247 -20.18 3.57 29.13
CA PRO A 247 -20.49 4.84 28.48
C PRO A 247 -20.89 5.94 29.47
N VAL A 248 -20.27 7.12 29.33
CA VAL A 248 -20.57 8.31 30.13
C VAL A 248 -21.34 9.31 29.28
N LYS A 249 -22.61 9.53 29.63
CA LYS A 249 -23.42 10.54 28.95
C LYS A 249 -23.02 11.93 29.44
N SER A 250 -22.44 12.74 28.55
CA SER A 250 -22.13 14.15 28.78
C SER A 250 -21.29 14.40 30.06
N PRO A 251 -20.06 13.85 30.14
CA PRO A 251 -19.17 14.13 31.27
C PRO A 251 -18.90 15.64 31.40
N PRO A 252 -18.69 16.15 32.63
CA PRO A 252 -18.23 17.51 32.86
C PRO A 252 -16.93 17.83 32.11
N GLY A 253 -16.83 19.03 31.53
CA GLY A 253 -15.65 19.47 30.75
C GLY A 253 -14.33 19.50 31.52
N ASN A 254 -14.40 19.52 32.86
CA ASN A 254 -13.24 19.46 33.76
C ASN A 254 -12.81 18.04 34.15
N TRP A 255 -13.48 16.99 33.67
CA TRP A 255 -12.98 15.62 33.77
C TRP A 255 -11.72 15.45 32.93
N TYR A 256 -10.90 14.50 33.32
CA TYR A 256 -9.61 14.22 32.71
C TYR A 256 -9.73 13.09 31.68
N VAL A 257 -9.02 13.22 30.57
CA VAL A 257 -8.84 12.17 29.57
C VAL A 257 -7.61 11.35 29.97
N ASP A 258 -7.74 10.03 30.04
CA ASP A 258 -6.64 9.10 30.27
C ASP A 258 -6.03 8.65 28.94
N ASP A 259 -6.87 8.18 28.03
CA ASP A 259 -6.48 7.69 26.71
C ASP A 259 -7.59 7.98 25.68
N ALA A 260 -7.31 7.69 24.41
CA ALA A 260 -8.25 7.76 23.31
C ALA A 260 -8.10 6.53 22.42
N SER A 261 -9.20 5.98 21.92
CA SER A 261 -9.22 4.93 20.90
C SER A 261 -10.07 5.36 19.70
N THR A 262 -9.93 4.65 18.59
CA THR A 262 -10.76 4.84 17.40
C THR A 262 -11.17 3.47 16.86
N TYR A 263 -12.35 3.37 16.27
CA TYR A 263 -12.85 2.15 15.65
C TYR A 263 -13.52 2.39 14.29
N ALA A 264 -13.58 3.63 13.82
CA ALA A 264 -14.11 4.00 12.52
C ALA A 264 -13.61 5.39 12.10
N GLU A 265 -13.74 5.72 10.82
CA GLU A 265 -13.30 7.01 10.28
C GLU A 265 -14.05 8.20 10.91
N GLY A 266 -13.30 9.07 11.58
CA GLY A 266 -13.84 10.26 12.23
C GLY A 266 -14.60 9.99 13.53
N VAL A 267 -14.43 8.80 14.11
CA VAL A 267 -15.01 8.41 15.41
C VAL A 267 -13.88 8.16 16.41
N VAL A 268 -13.98 8.76 17.60
CA VAL A 268 -13.02 8.57 18.70
C VAL A 268 -13.78 8.30 19.99
N SER A 269 -13.31 7.32 20.77
CA SER A 269 -13.72 7.14 22.16
C SER A 269 -12.66 7.74 23.07
N LEU A 270 -13.06 8.62 23.98
CA LEU A 270 -12.21 9.19 25.02
C LEU A 270 -12.48 8.46 26.33
N TYR A 271 -11.42 7.89 26.92
CA TYR A 271 -11.49 7.29 28.25
C TYR A 271 -11.31 8.40 29.28
N VAL A 272 -12.32 8.64 30.11
CA VAL A 272 -12.40 9.79 31.00
C VAL A 272 -12.64 9.42 32.46
N SER A 273 -12.14 10.26 33.36
CA SER A 273 -12.28 10.11 34.80
C SER A 273 -12.42 11.47 35.52
N PRO A 274 -13.08 11.53 36.71
CA PRO A 274 -13.19 12.77 37.49
C PRO A 274 -11.86 13.29 38.04
N THR A 275 -10.87 12.41 38.19
CA THR A 275 -9.53 12.72 38.72
C THR A 275 -8.48 12.28 37.71
N PRO A 276 -7.31 12.97 37.63
CA PRO A 276 -6.23 12.56 36.75
C PRO A 276 -5.67 11.20 37.20
N VAL A 277 -5.26 10.38 36.23
CA VAL A 277 -4.59 9.12 36.47
C VAL A 277 -3.12 9.36 36.83
N LYS A 278 -2.57 8.48 37.69
CA LYS A 278 -1.18 8.54 38.15
C LYS A 278 -0.20 8.00 37.12
#